data_AF-A0A848LA61-F1
#
_entry.id   AF-A0A848LA61-F1
#
_cell.length_a   1.000
_cell.length_b   1.000
_cell.length_c   1.000
_cell.angle_alpha   90.00
_cell.angle_beta   90.00
_cell.angle_gamma   90.00
#
_symmetry.space_group_name_H-M   'P 1'
#
loop_
_entity.id
_entity.type
_entity.pdbx_description
1 polymer ?
#
loop_
_entity_poly.entity_id
_entity_poly.type
_entity_poly.pdbx_seq_one_letter_code
_entity_poly.pdbx_strand_id
1 'polypeptide(L)'
;MAMIIGLLSVLISLASLIFFIMVLIKLFQAKGPLHGILGIFCGIYTFIWGWMNVDANDNRQIMLAWTGCIVGSIVLNILGAVAGG
;
A
#
# COMPACT_ATOMS: atom_id res chain seq x y z
N MET A 1 20.21 5.02 -15.70
CA MET A 1 19.12 5.72 -15.00
C MET A 1 17.74 5.12 -15.31
N ALA A 2 17.26 5.13 -16.56
CA ALA A 2 15.91 4.64 -16.89
C ALA A 2 15.61 3.17 -16.50
N MET A 3 16.53 2.23 -16.74
CA MET A 3 16.35 0.80 -16.41
C MET A 3 16.29 0.52 -14.90
N ILE A 4 17.11 1.20 -14.09
CA ILE A 4 17.12 1.04 -12.63
C ILE A 4 15.85 1.62 -12.00
N ILE A 5 15.39 2.77 -12.49
CA ILE A 5 14.14 3.40 -12.01
C ILE A 5 12.93 2.54 -12.38
N GLY A 6 12.92 1.94 -13.59
CA GLY A 6 11.88 0.99 -14.00
C GLY A 6 11.86 -0.30 -13.17
N LEU A 7 13.02 -0.84 -12.78
CA LEU A 7 13.09 -2.04 -11.96
C LEU A 7 12.67 -1.76 -10.51
N LEU A 8 13.04 -0.60 -9.98
CA LEU A 8 12.68 -0.17 -8.63
C LEU A 8 11.18 0.16 -8.52
N SER A 9 10.57 0.73 -9.57
CA SER A 9 9.12 1.00 -9.59
C SER A 9 8.30 -0.29 -9.61
N VAL A 10 8.75 -1.34 -10.31
CA VAL A 10 8.13 -2.67 -10.29
C VAL A 10 8.21 -3.31 -8.91
N LEU A 11 9.36 -3.23 -8.24
CA LEU A 11 9.53 -3.75 -6.88
C LEU A 11 8.63 -3.03 -5.87
N ILE A 12 8.52 -1.71 -5.98
CA ILE A 12 7.70 -0.90 -5.07
C ILE A 12 6.20 -1.12 -5.30
N SER A 13 5.77 -1.27 -6.56
CA SER A 13 4.38 -1.60 -6.87
C SER A 13 4.01 -2.99 -6.36
N LEU A 14 4.88 -3.99 -6.53
CA LEU A 14 4.73 -5.32 -5.92
C LEU A 14 4.65 -5.26 -4.40
N ALA A 15 5.57 -4.54 -3.74
CA ALA A 15 5.54 -4.36 -2.29
C ALA A 15 4.24 -3.70 -1.83
N SER A 16 3.79 -2.64 -2.51
CA SER A 16 2.52 -1.96 -2.19
C SER A 16 1.31 -2.88 -2.32
N LEU A 17 1.32 -3.79 -3.31
CA LEU A 17 0.25 -4.74 -3.56
C LEU A 17 0.24 -5.86 -2.51
N ILE A 18 1.41 -6.32 -2.07
CA ILE A 18 1.54 -7.29 -0.97
C ILE A 18 1.00 -6.71 0.34
N PHE A 19 1.36 -5.46 0.67
CA PHE A 19 0.83 -4.77 1.85
C PHE A 19 -0.69 -4.55 1.76
N PHE A 20 -1.19 -4.18 0.58
CA PHE A 20 -2.62 -4.06 0.31
C PHE A 20 -3.36 -5.37 0.58
N ILE A 21 -2.88 -6.49 0.01
CA ILE A 21 -3.49 -7.81 0.18
C ILE A 21 -3.47 -8.24 1.65
N MET A 22 -2.38 -8.02 2.39
CA MET A 22 -2.33 -8.36 3.83
C MET A 22 -3.39 -7.61 4.65
N VAL A 23 -3.56 -6.32 4.42
CA VAL A 23 -4.58 -5.52 5.10
C VAL A 23 -5.99 -5.94 4.68
N LEU A 24 -6.16 -6.30 3.41
CA LEU A 24 -7.42 -6.78 2.85
C LEU A 24 -7.84 -8.13 3.46
N ILE A 25 -6.91 -9.07 3.64
CA ILE A 25 -7.18 -10.33 4.36
C ILE A 25 -7.64 -10.06 5.80
N LYS A 26 -6.95 -9.16 6.51
CA LYS A 26 -7.34 -8.76 7.88
C LYS A 26 -8.73 -8.08 7.92
N LEU A 27 -9.07 -7.30 6.90
CA LEU A 27 -10.40 -6.70 6.74
C LEU A 27 -11.49 -7.74 6.55
N PHE A 28 -11.26 -8.74 5.69
CA PHE A 28 -12.16 -9.87 5.49
C PHE A 28 -12.38 -10.67 6.78
N GLN A 29 -11.32 -10.88 7.57
CA GLN A 29 -11.40 -11.60 8.85
C GLN A 29 -12.18 -10.82 9.93
N ALA A 30 -12.09 -9.48 9.95
CA ALA A 30 -12.67 -8.68 11.03
C ALA A 30 -14.10 -8.14 10.76
N LYS A 31 -14.41 -7.72 9.53
CA LYS A 31 -15.71 -7.09 9.17
C LYS A 31 -16.55 -7.92 8.18
N GLY A 32 -16.05 -9.09 7.77
CA GLY A 32 -16.71 -10.01 6.85
C GLY A 32 -16.61 -9.62 5.36
N PRO A 33 -17.21 -10.44 4.48
CA PRO A 33 -16.94 -10.40 3.03
C PRO A 33 -17.42 -9.13 2.33
N LEU A 34 -18.51 -8.53 2.82
CA LEU A 34 -19.11 -7.34 2.20
C LEU A 34 -18.18 -6.13 2.26
N HIS A 35 -17.55 -5.91 3.41
CA HIS A 35 -16.56 -4.85 3.59
C HIS A 35 -15.25 -5.17 2.85
N GLY A 36 -14.93 -6.46 2.72
CA GLY A 36 -13.81 -6.93 1.91
C GLY A 36 -13.96 -6.59 0.43
N ILE A 37 -15.14 -6.80 -0.15
CA ILE A 37 -15.47 -6.42 -1.53
C ILE A 37 -15.41 -4.90 -1.74
N LEU A 38 -15.90 -4.11 -0.80
CA LEU A 38 -15.75 -2.65 -0.80
C LEU A 38 -14.28 -2.24 -0.72
N GLY A 39 -13.45 -3.00 0.01
CA GLY A 39 -12.01 -2.82 0.07
C GLY A 39 -11.28 -3.11 -1.24
N ILE A 40 -11.74 -4.09 -2.01
CA ILE A 40 -11.19 -4.41 -3.33
C ILE A 40 -11.55 -3.31 -4.33
N PHE A 41 -12.79 -2.83 -4.31
CA PHE A 41 -13.25 -1.76 -5.20
C PHE A 41 -12.68 -0.38 -4.83
N CYS A 42 -12.46 -0.14 -3.54
CA CYS A 42 -11.94 1.13 -3.03
C CYS A 42 -10.70 0.87 -2.19
N GLY A 43 -9.52 0.94 -2.81
CA GLY A 43 -8.27 0.71 -2.08
C GLY A 43 -7.96 1.77 -1.02
N ILE A 44 -8.60 2.94 -1.10
CA ILE A 44 -8.55 3.96 -0.05
C ILE A 44 -9.35 3.49 1.18
N TYR A 45 -10.47 2.78 0.99
CA TYR A 45 -11.28 2.26 2.09
C TYR A 45 -10.51 1.24 2.93
N THR A 46 -9.78 0.31 2.31
CA THR A 46 -8.89 -0.64 3.02
C THR A 46 -7.76 0.07 3.75
N PHE A 47 -7.21 1.14 3.16
CA PHE A 47 -6.18 1.93 3.80
C PHE A 47 -6.67 2.66 5.06
N ILE A 48 -7.82 3.36 4.95
CA ILE A 48 -8.43 4.07 6.08
C ILE A 48 -8.82 3.08 7.18
N TRP A 49 -9.46 1.97 6.81
CA TRP A 49 -9.85 0.94 7.78
C TRP A 49 -8.64 0.31 8.47
N GLY A 50 -7.57 0.03 7.72
CA GLY A 50 -6.32 -0.51 8.26
C GLY A 50 -5.71 0.41 9.31
N TRP A 51 -5.75 1.73 9.09
CA TRP A 51 -5.29 2.73 10.05
C TRP A 51 -6.25 2.87 11.24
N MET A 52 -7.57 2.81 11.02
CA MET A 52 -8.56 2.89 12.10
C MET A 52 -8.51 1.68 13.05
N ASN A 53 -8.14 0.49 12.55
CA ASN A 53 -8.03 -0.74 13.34
C ASN A 53 -6.57 -1.15 13.59
N VAL A 54 -5.63 -0.20 13.57
CA VAL A 54 -4.21 -0.49 13.80
C VAL A 54 -3.99 -1.09 15.19
N ASP A 55 -4.64 -0.54 16.20
CA ASP A 55 -4.50 -0.97 17.60
C ASP A 55 -5.26 -2.28 17.88
N ALA A 56 -6.36 -2.52 17.18
CA ALA A 56 -7.16 -3.73 17.35
C ALA A 56 -6.50 -4.98 16.73
N ASN A 57 -5.68 -4.81 15.68
CA ASN A 57 -5.10 -5.92 14.92
C ASN A 57 -3.56 -6.00 14.99
N ASP A 58 -2.91 -5.17 15.82
CA ASP A 58 -1.45 -5.00 15.91
C ASP A 58 -0.79 -4.82 14.52
N ASN A 59 -1.51 -4.18 13.60
CA ASN A 59 -1.09 -4.04 12.20
C ASN A 59 -0.27 -2.77 11.96
N ARG A 60 0.21 -2.12 13.03
CA ARG A 60 0.89 -0.82 12.96
C ARG A 60 2.13 -0.86 12.06
N GLN A 61 2.92 -1.91 12.17
CA GLN A 61 4.11 -2.09 11.34
C GLN A 61 3.76 -2.26 9.86
N ILE A 62 2.70 -3.03 9.55
CA ILE A 62 2.24 -3.28 8.18
C ILE A 62 1.72 -1.97 7.56
N MET A 63 0.89 -1.21 8.29
CA MET A 63 0.36 0.08 7.81
C MET A 63 1.45 1.13 7.63
N LEU A 64 2.43 1.19 8.55
CA LEU A 64 3.58 2.08 8.42
C LEU A 64 4.45 1.71 7.22
N ALA A 65 4.76 0.42 7.04
CA ALA A 65 5.52 -0.05 5.89
C ALA A 65 4.79 0.22 4.57
N TRP A 66 3.47 0.04 4.55
CA TRP A 66 2.65 0.31 3.38
C TRP A 66 2.63 1.80 3.02
N THR A 67 2.43 2.67 4.02
CA THR A 67 2.48 4.13 3.86
C THR A 67 3.86 4.58 3.41
N GLY A 68 4.92 4.00 3.99
CA GLY A 68 6.31 4.25 3.60
C GLY A 68 6.60 3.83 2.16
N CYS A 69 6.05 2.72 1.68
CA CYS A 69 6.14 2.33 0.27
C CYS A 69 5.42 3.32 -0.65
N ILE A 70 4.22 3.77 -0.29
CA ILE A 70 3.47 4.76 -1.09
C ILE A 70 4.25 6.07 -1.18
N VAL A 71 4.70 6.61 -0.05
CA VAL A 71 5.48 7.85 0.01
C VAL A 71 6.81 7.69 -0.72
N GLY A 72 7.52 6.57 -0.52
CA GLY A 72 8.76 6.26 -1.23
C GLY A 72 8.56 6.18 -2.75
N SER A 73 7.44 5.60 -3.20
CA SER A 73 7.09 5.54 -4.63
C SER A 73 6.83 6.92 -5.22
N ILE A 74 6.18 7.81 -4.47
CA ILE A 74 5.90 9.20 -4.88
C ILE A 74 7.22 9.96 -4.99
N VAL A 75 8.08 9.88 -3.97
CA VAL A 75 9.38 10.55 -3.95
C VAL A 75 10.27 10.07 -5.09
N LEU A 76 10.32 8.76 -5.34
CA LEU A 76 11.08 8.19 -6.46
C LEU A 76 10.54 8.61 -7.83
N ASN A 77 9.21 8.70 -8.00
CA ASN A 77 8.61 9.23 -9.22
C ASN A 77 8.96 10.71 -9.44
N ILE A 78 8.89 11.53 -8.38
CA ILE A 78 9.23 12.95 -8.47
C ILE A 78 10.72 13.12 -8.78
N LEU A 79 11.62 12.41 -8.09
CA LEU A 79 13.06 12.45 -8.37
C LEU A 79 13.38 11.94 -9.77
N GLY A 80 12.71 10.89 -10.24
CA GLY A 80 12.85 10.39 -11.61
C GLY A 80 12.38 11.40 -12.66
N ALA A 81 11.30 12.13 -12.38
CA ALA A 81 10.79 13.20 -13.25
C ALA A 81 11.72 14.43 -13.27
N VAL A 82 12.30 14.80 -12.12
CA VAL A 82 13.23 15.93 -12.00
C VAL A 82 14.61 15.62 -12.59
N ALA A 83 15.10 14.38 -12.45
CA ALA A 83 16.41 13.97 -12.96
C ALA A 83 16.39 13.46 -14.42
N GLY A 84 15.21 13.25 -15.00
CA GLY A 84 15.02 12.80 -16.39
C GLY A 84 14.56 13.89 -17.35
N GLY A 85 14.32 15.11 -16.87
CA GLY A 85 13.98 16.30 -17.66
C GLY A 85 15.19 17.15 -18.02
#